data_AF-A0A368F3N3-F1
#
_entry.id   AF-A0A368F3N3-F1
#
_cell.length_a   1.000
_cell.length_b   1.000
_cell.length_c   1.000
_cell.angle_alpha   90.00
_cell.angle_beta   90.00
_cell.angle_gamma   90.00
#
_symmetry.space_group_name_H-M   'P 1'
#
loop_
_entity.id
_entity.type
_entity.pdbx_description
1 polymer ?
#
loop_
_entity_poly.entity_id
_entity_poly.type
_entity_poly.pdbx_seq_one_letter_code
_entity_poly.pdbx_strand_id
1 'polypeptide(L)'
;MISLFQSIQKPFLQLELRDKGTVHELPVKLIKTAHWPLYRRPDVPRGMMGVYFPPIKSVLRVLQSLRHVGNKNITLKISNGGEMHLKCRMDQAEVTVYFSELANDTITEEQSQEHWCTVRLSLKIVHMFFSAFMFMANLNVLLSKFFLY
;
A
#
# COMPACT_ATOMS: atom_id res chain seq x y z
N MET A 1 -22.32 13.65 42.69
CA MET A 1 -21.25 14.61 43.00
C MET A 1 -20.11 14.32 42.02
N ILE A 2 -19.99 15.12 40.95
CA ILE A 2 -18.98 14.93 39.90
C ILE A 2 -17.74 15.70 40.35
N SER A 3 -16.70 15.01 40.81
CA SER A 3 -15.42 15.64 41.11
C SER A 3 -14.64 15.84 39.81
N LEU A 4 -14.55 17.10 39.39
CA LEU A 4 -13.63 17.56 38.36
C LEU A 4 -12.21 17.56 38.93
N PHE A 5 -11.52 16.42 38.86
CA PHE A 5 -10.07 16.39 39.07
C PHE A 5 -9.38 16.89 37.79
N GLN A 6 -8.77 18.07 37.91
CA GLN A 6 -7.87 18.65 36.93
C GLN A 6 -6.66 17.74 36.72
N SER A 7 -6.70 16.95 35.67
CA SER A 7 -5.55 16.66 34.82
C SER A 7 -6.12 16.42 33.43
N ILE A 8 -5.94 17.38 32.53
CA ILE A 8 -6.31 17.19 31.12
C ILE A 8 -5.26 16.24 30.52
N GLN A 9 -5.27 14.97 30.94
CA GLN A 9 -4.54 13.93 30.24
C GLN A 9 -5.16 13.82 28.86
N LYS A 10 -4.40 14.28 27.85
CA LYS A 10 -4.76 14.03 26.46
C LYS A 10 -4.97 12.53 26.31
N PRO A 11 -6.03 12.09 25.62
CA PRO A 11 -6.29 10.67 25.46
C PRO A 11 -5.06 10.03 24.82
N PHE A 12 -4.67 8.86 25.33
CA PHE A 12 -3.51 8.11 24.87
C PHE A 12 -3.86 6.63 24.73
N LEU A 13 -3.12 5.93 23.87
CA LEU A 13 -3.14 4.49 23.74
C LEU A 13 -1.90 3.95 24.47
N GLN A 14 -2.12 3.15 25.50
CA GLN A 14 -1.04 2.49 26.22
C GLN A 14 -0.72 1.14 25.57
N LEU A 15 0.54 0.93 25.22
CA LEU A 15 1.09 -0.33 24.71
C LEU A 15 2.08 -0.88 25.74
N GLU A 16 1.80 -2.06 26.28
CA GLU A 16 2.66 -2.73 27.25
C GLU A 16 3.36 -3.94 26.62
N LEU A 17 4.69 -3.93 26.64
CA LEU A 17 5.54 -5.04 26.24
C LEU A 17 5.91 -5.85 27.47
N ARG A 18 5.14 -6.90 27.76
CA ARG A 18 5.26 -7.73 28.97
C ARG A 18 6.67 -8.31 29.19
N ASP A 19 7.31 -8.76 28.13
CA ASP A 19 8.64 -9.38 28.17
C ASP A 19 9.76 -8.39 28.57
N LYS A 20 9.55 -7.09 28.31
CA LYS A 20 10.58 -6.06 28.53
C LYS A 20 10.23 -5.08 29.65
N GLY A 21 9.14 -5.33 30.39
CA GLY A 21 8.61 -4.39 31.39
C GLY A 21 8.43 -2.96 30.85
N THR A 22 8.25 -2.81 29.54
CA THR A 22 8.28 -1.51 28.86
C THR A 22 6.86 -1.08 28.53
N VAL A 23 6.50 0.13 28.95
CA VAL A 23 5.20 0.75 28.67
C VAL A 23 5.40 1.96 27.77
N HIS A 24 4.67 2.00 26.65
CA HIS A 24 4.63 3.13 25.72
C HIS A 24 3.25 3.79 25.74
N GLU A 25 3.23 5.10 25.98
CA GLU A 25 2.00 5.90 25.88
C GLU A 25 2.01 6.69 24.56
N LEU A 26 1.12 6.31 23.65
CA LEU A 26 0.97 6.96 22.35
C LEU A 26 -0.16 7.99 22.42
N PRO A 27 0.10 9.30 22.26
CA PRO A 27 -0.96 10.29 22.26
C PRO A 27 -1.92 10.04 21.09
N VAL A 28 -3.23 10.05 21.36
CA VAL A 28 -4.27 9.87 20.33
C VAL A 28 -5.13 11.12 20.21
N LYS A 29 -5.70 11.32 19.02
CA LYS A 29 -6.70 12.37 18.78
C LYS A 29 -8.06 11.70 18.64
N LEU A 30 -8.97 12.00 19.57
CA LEU A 30 -10.36 11.54 19.47
C LEU A 30 -11.07 12.27 18.32
N ILE A 31 -11.64 11.49 17.41
CA ILE A 31 -12.46 12.00 16.31
C ILE A 31 -13.92 11.91 16.75
N LYS A 32 -14.62 13.06 16.80
CA LYS A 32 -16.05 13.10 17.13
C LYS A 32 -16.85 12.28 16.11
N THR A 33 -17.87 11.56 16.57
CA THR A 33 -18.74 10.69 15.75
C THR A 33 -19.29 11.36 14.50
N ALA A 34 -19.62 12.66 14.58
CA ALA A 34 -20.07 13.46 13.45
C ALA A 34 -19.09 13.47 12.25
N HIS A 35 -17.78 13.28 12.48
CA HIS A 35 -16.75 13.26 11.43
C HIS A 35 -16.43 11.85 10.94
N TRP A 36 -16.94 10.79 11.58
CA TRP A 36 -16.64 9.41 11.18
C TRP A 36 -16.95 9.11 9.71
N PRO A 37 -17.99 9.66 9.07
CA PRO A 37 -18.23 9.45 7.64
C PRO A 37 -17.05 9.84 6.73
N LEU A 38 -16.22 10.82 7.12
CA LEU A 38 -15.03 11.24 6.36
C LEU A 38 -13.90 10.19 6.36
N TYR A 39 -13.94 9.25 7.31
CA TYR A 39 -12.96 8.19 7.49
C TYR A 39 -13.50 6.81 7.08
N ARG A 40 -14.70 6.78 6.48
CA ARG A 40 -15.27 5.54 5.96
C ARG A 40 -14.39 5.01 4.84
N ARG A 41 -14.13 3.69 4.86
CA ARG A 41 -13.43 3.00 3.77
C ARG A 41 -14.17 3.28 2.45
N PRO A 42 -13.46 3.69 1.38
CA PRO A 42 -14.08 3.85 0.06
C PRO A 42 -14.66 2.54 -0.46
N ASP A 43 -15.83 2.60 -1.08
CA ASP A 43 -16.42 1.45 -1.75
C ASP A 43 -15.67 1.16 -3.06
N VAL A 44 -15.35 -0.12 -3.30
CA VAL A 44 -14.75 -0.56 -4.56
C VAL A 44 -15.88 -1.02 -5.48
N PRO A 45 -16.05 -0.41 -6.67
CA PRO A 45 -17.11 -0.81 -7.60
C PRO A 45 -17.01 -2.29 -7.99
N ARG A 46 -18.16 -2.95 -8.16
CA ARG A 46 -18.22 -4.33 -8.67
C ARG A 46 -17.90 -4.34 -10.17
N GLY A 47 -17.31 -5.44 -10.66
CA GLY A 47 -16.98 -5.61 -12.08
C GLY A 47 -15.69 -4.90 -12.52
N MET A 48 -14.81 -4.53 -11.59
CA MET A 48 -13.49 -3.99 -11.94
C MET A 48 -12.51 -5.09 -12.30
N MET A 49 -11.56 -4.74 -13.17
CA MET A 49 -10.49 -5.64 -13.55
C MET A 49 -9.51 -5.84 -12.38
N GLY A 50 -9.47 -7.05 -11.82
CA GLY A 50 -8.50 -7.50 -10.82
C GLY A 50 -7.42 -8.38 -11.43
N VAL A 51 -6.16 -7.98 -11.23
CA VAL A 51 -4.95 -8.70 -11.61
C VAL A 51 -4.04 -8.78 -10.40
N TYR A 52 -3.47 -9.95 -10.14
CA TYR A 52 -2.53 -10.14 -9.05
C TYR A 52 -1.25 -9.35 -9.32
N PHE A 53 -0.81 -8.59 -8.32
CA PHE A 53 0.35 -7.74 -8.47
C PHE A 53 1.64 -8.58 -8.53
N PRO A 54 2.64 -8.21 -9.36
CA PRO A 54 3.92 -8.92 -9.37
C PRO A 54 4.64 -8.86 -8.00
N PRO A 55 5.66 -9.70 -7.78
CA PRO A 55 6.40 -9.70 -6.52
C PRO A 55 6.86 -8.30 -6.10
N ILE A 56 6.45 -7.86 -4.91
CA ILE A 56 6.70 -6.49 -4.39
C ILE A 56 8.20 -6.13 -4.43
N LYS A 57 9.08 -7.09 -4.14
CA LYS A 57 10.55 -6.92 -4.21
C LYS A 57 11.01 -6.54 -5.62
N SER A 58 10.43 -7.14 -6.65
CA SER A 58 10.79 -6.85 -8.06
C SER A 58 10.30 -5.47 -8.46
N VAL A 59 9.06 -5.12 -8.11
CA VAL A 59 8.50 -3.79 -8.39
C VAL A 59 9.28 -2.70 -7.67
N LEU A 60 9.69 -2.91 -6.42
CA LEU A 60 10.51 -1.94 -5.69
C LEU A 60 11.88 -1.71 -6.31
N ARG A 61 12.56 -2.77 -6.77
CA ARG A 61 13.85 -2.61 -7.48
C ARG A 61 13.68 -1.71 -8.69
N VAL A 62 12.62 -1.93 -9.48
CA VAL A 62 12.29 -1.07 -10.63
C VAL A 62 12.02 0.37 -10.19
N LEU A 63 11.16 0.58 -9.19
CA LEU A 63 10.85 1.93 -8.68
C LEU A 63 12.09 2.65 -8.12
N GLN A 64 13.01 1.93 -7.49
CA GLN A 64 14.29 2.46 -7.00
C GLN A 64 15.25 2.84 -8.13
N SER A 65 15.29 2.08 -9.22
CA SER A 65 16.05 2.49 -10.40
C SER A 65 15.46 3.76 -11.03
N LEU A 66 14.13 3.86 -11.06
CA LEU A 66 13.40 4.97 -11.66
C LEU A 66 13.28 6.24 -10.79
N ARG A 67 13.67 6.21 -9.51
CA ARG A 67 13.58 7.41 -8.63
C ARG A 67 14.63 8.49 -8.93
N HIS A 68 15.77 8.08 -9.47
CA HIS A 68 16.91 8.97 -9.79
C HIS A 68 16.73 9.66 -11.15
N VAL A 69 15.66 9.26 -11.83
CA VAL A 69 15.25 9.56 -13.18
C VAL A 69 14.09 10.52 -12.96
N GLY A 70 14.31 11.83 -13.09
CA GLY A 70 13.53 12.94 -12.49
C GLY A 70 12.02 13.06 -12.78
N ASN A 71 11.37 12.02 -13.27
CA ASN A 71 9.94 11.94 -13.51
C ASN A 71 9.15 11.74 -12.20
N LYS A 72 8.10 12.56 -12.02
CA LYS A 72 7.23 12.55 -10.83
C LYS A 72 6.13 11.50 -10.90
N ASN A 73 5.83 10.95 -12.08
CA ASN A 73 4.67 10.10 -12.33
C ASN A 73 5.04 8.82 -13.08
N ILE A 74 4.47 7.69 -12.66
CA ILE A 74 4.50 6.44 -13.42
C ILE A 74 3.14 6.16 -14.04
N THR A 75 3.13 5.41 -15.13
CA THR A 75 1.91 4.90 -15.77
C THR A 75 1.89 3.38 -15.61
N LEU A 76 0.81 2.85 -15.04
CA LEU A 76 0.56 1.42 -14.94
C LEU A 76 -0.48 1.05 -15.98
N LYS A 77 -0.18 0.12 -16.88
CA LYS A 77 -1.16 -0.51 -17.76
C LYS A 77 -1.37 -1.95 -17.32
N ILE A 78 -2.60 -2.42 -17.30
CA ILE A 78 -2.96 -3.77 -16.86
C ILE A 78 -3.90 -4.36 -17.91
N SER A 79 -3.69 -5.63 -18.25
CA SER A 79 -4.52 -6.40 -19.16
C SER A 79 -5.29 -7.49 -18.40
N ASN A 80 -6.52 -7.79 -18.83
CA ASN A 80 -7.28 -8.96 -18.38
C ASN A 80 -6.65 -10.30 -18.82
N GLY A 81 -5.60 -10.27 -19.65
CA GLY A 81 -4.76 -11.42 -20.00
C GLY A 81 -3.62 -11.72 -19.02
N GLY A 82 -3.45 -10.92 -17.96
CA GLY A 82 -2.42 -11.19 -16.93
C GLY A 82 -1.10 -10.50 -17.23
N GLU A 83 -1.16 -9.40 -18.00
CA GLU A 83 -0.01 -8.56 -18.29
C GLU A 83 -0.11 -7.22 -17.56
N MET A 84 1.03 -6.73 -17.11
CA MET A 84 1.14 -5.42 -16.48
C MET A 84 2.38 -4.67 -17.00
N HIS A 85 2.19 -3.45 -17.47
CA HIS A 85 3.26 -2.58 -17.95
C HIS A 85 3.45 -1.42 -16.98
N LEU A 86 4.67 -1.26 -16.47
CA LEU A 86 5.09 -0.10 -15.69
C LEU A 86 5.91 0.82 -16.58
N LYS A 87 5.35 1.98 -16.92
CA LYS A 87 5.98 2.98 -17.79
C LYS A 87 6.41 4.21 -17.02
N CYS A 88 7.57 4.74 -17.37
CA CYS A 88 8.12 5.99 -16.85
C CYS A 88 8.64 6.81 -18.04
N ARG A 89 8.05 7.98 -18.28
CA ARG A 89 8.44 8.89 -19.36
C ARG A 89 9.21 10.08 -18.82
N MET A 90 10.42 10.25 -19.31
CA MET A 90 11.31 11.39 -19.05
C MET A 90 11.32 12.32 -20.26
N ASP A 91 12.02 13.44 -20.12
CA ASP A 91 12.16 14.41 -21.21
C ASP A 91 12.85 13.83 -22.45
N GLN A 92 13.80 12.91 -22.26
CA GLN A 92 14.64 12.34 -23.34
C GLN A 92 14.56 10.81 -23.47
N ALA A 93 13.77 10.14 -22.64
CA ALA A 93 13.68 8.67 -22.65
C ALA A 93 12.34 8.17 -22.12
N GLU A 94 11.92 7.00 -22.57
CA GLU A 94 10.81 6.25 -21.98
C GLU A 94 11.29 4.87 -21.57
N VAL A 95 11.05 4.51 -20.31
CA VAL A 95 11.34 3.17 -19.78
C VAL A 95 10.02 2.45 -19.60
N THR A 96 9.87 1.27 -20.19
CA THR A 96 8.75 0.36 -19.94
C THR A 96 9.27 -0.95 -19.40
N VAL A 97 8.73 -1.37 -18.26
CA VAL A 97 8.96 -2.68 -17.67
C VAL A 97 7.71 -3.54 -17.85
N TYR A 98 7.90 -4.74 -18.36
CA TYR A 98 6.86 -5.71 -18.67
C TYR A 98 6.82 -6.79 -17.60
N PHE A 99 5.63 -7.06 -17.07
CA PHE A 99 5.34 -8.19 -16.20
C PHE A 99 4.27 -9.03 -16.88
N SER A 100 4.54 -10.31 -17.08
CA SER A 100 3.65 -11.27 -17.74
C SER A 100 3.26 -12.38 -16.76
N GLU A 101 2.31 -13.23 -17.18
CA GLU A 101 1.89 -14.43 -16.44
C GLU A 101 1.36 -14.14 -15.02
N LEU A 102 0.71 -12.99 -14.86
CA LEU A 102 0.03 -12.64 -13.61
C LEU A 102 -1.32 -13.36 -13.55
N ALA A 103 -1.63 -13.90 -12.38
CA ALA A 103 -2.95 -14.47 -12.12
C ALA A 103 -4.02 -13.36 -12.17
N ASN A 104 -5.25 -13.71 -12.55
CA ASN A 104 -6.37 -12.78 -12.67
C ASN A 104 -7.63 -13.37 -12.02
N ASP A 105 -8.34 -12.53 -11.25
CA ASP A 105 -9.63 -12.89 -10.65
C ASP A 105 -10.82 -12.64 -11.61
N THR A 106 -10.55 -12.13 -12.81
CA THR A 106 -11.55 -11.57 -13.74
C THR A 106 -12.09 -12.53 -14.79
N ILE A 107 -11.94 -13.84 -14.58
CA ILE A 107 -12.39 -14.85 -15.54
C ILE A 107 -13.92 -14.98 -15.44
N THR A 108 -14.62 -14.06 -16.09
CA THR A 108 -15.95 -14.33 -16.63
C THR A 108 -15.72 -14.66 -18.09
N GLU A 109 -16.20 -15.82 -18.55
CA GLU A 109 -15.95 -16.41 -19.89
C GLU A 109 -16.31 -15.48 -21.07
N GLU A 110 -16.99 -14.36 -20.79
CA GLU A 110 -17.42 -13.34 -21.74
C GLU A 110 -16.34 -12.33 -22.17
N GLN A 111 -15.15 -12.31 -21.56
CA GLN A 111 -14.05 -11.39 -21.92
C GLN A 111 -12.99 -12.03 -22.83
N SER A 112 -13.40 -12.62 -23.95
CA SER A 112 -12.46 -13.23 -24.92
C SER A 112 -11.57 -12.19 -25.64
N GLN A 113 -11.90 -10.90 -25.53
CA GLN A 113 -11.12 -9.81 -26.11
C GLN A 113 -10.19 -9.18 -25.07
N GLU A 114 -8.93 -9.00 -25.47
CA GLU A 114 -7.90 -8.36 -24.66
C GLU A 114 -8.28 -6.90 -24.36
N HIS A 115 -8.43 -6.58 -23.08
CA HIS A 115 -8.79 -5.24 -22.60
C HIS A 115 -7.67 -4.68 -21.73
N TRP A 116 -7.25 -3.44 -22.03
CA TRP A 116 -6.22 -2.73 -21.29
C TRP A 116 -6.81 -1.60 -20.45
N CYS A 117 -6.53 -1.59 -19.15
CA CYS A 117 -6.75 -0.45 -18.26
C CYS A 117 -5.44 0.32 -18.06
N THR A 118 -5.50 1.64 -17.94
CA THR A 118 -4.31 2.50 -17.71
C THR A 118 -4.57 3.50 -16.60
N VAL A 119 -3.64 3.58 -15.65
CA VAL A 119 -3.67 4.56 -14.55
C VAL A 119 -2.34 5.28 -14.43
N ARG A 120 -2.38 6.57 -14.11
CA ARG A 120 -1.20 7.39 -13.84
C ARG A 120 -1.14 7.72 -12.35
N LEU A 121 0.00 7.47 -11.73
CA LEU A 121 0.20 7.61 -10.29
C LEU A 121 1.50 8.36 -10.00
N SER A 122 1.55 9.07 -8.87
CA SER A 122 2.80 9.68 -8.41
C SER A 122 3.81 8.60 -8.02
N LEU A 123 5.01 8.67 -8.57
CA LEU A 123 6.12 7.77 -8.25
C LEU A 123 6.41 7.76 -6.74
N LYS A 124 6.37 8.94 -6.10
CA LYS A 124 6.61 9.09 -4.66
C LYS A 124 5.60 8.30 -3.82
N ILE A 125 4.31 8.40 -4.15
CA ILE A 125 3.24 7.74 -3.40
C ILE A 125 3.35 6.22 -3.57
N VAL A 126 3.56 5.75 -4.81
CA VAL A 126 3.69 4.32 -5.11
C VAL A 126 4.92 3.72 -4.44
N HIS A 127 6.07 4.40 -4.51
CA HIS A 127 7.29 3.96 -3.83
C HIS A 127 7.11 3.91 -2.31
N MET A 128 6.47 4.92 -1.72
CA MET A 128 6.18 4.96 -0.28
C MET A 128 5.27 3.80 0.15
N PHE A 129 4.21 3.54 -0.62
CA PHE A 129 3.30 2.42 -0.38
C PHE A 129 4.06 1.09 -0.34
N PHE A 130 4.79 0.75 -1.40
CA PHE A 130 5.49 -0.54 -1.46
C PHE A 130 6.65 -0.66 -0.45
N SER A 131 7.33 0.45 -0.15
CA SER A 131 8.39 0.47 0.87
C SER A 131 7.85 0.09 2.25
N ALA A 132 6.63 0.55 2.60
CA ALA A 132 5.98 0.18 3.86
C ALA A 132 5.68 -1.32 3.94
N PHE A 133 5.26 -1.96 2.83
CA PHE A 133 5.06 -3.42 2.78
C PHE A 133 6.34 -4.20 2.99
N MET A 134 7.46 -3.76 2.44
CA MET A 134 8.74 -4.43 2.66
C MET A 134 9.22 -4.33 4.10
N PHE A 135 9.00 -3.21 4.77
CA PHE A 135 9.28 -3.09 6.19
C PHE A 135 8.45 -4.10 6.98
N MET A 136 7.15 -4.21 6.72
CA MET A 136 6.27 -5.19 7.39
C MET A 136 6.66 -6.64 7.08
N ALA A 137 7.00 -6.96 5.83
CA ALA A 137 7.42 -8.31 5.44
C ALA A 137 8.72 -8.74 6.12
N ASN A 138 9.71 -7.85 6.21
CA ASN A 138 10.96 -8.12 6.92
C ASN A 138 10.74 -8.17 8.45
N LEU A 139 9.85 -7.34 9.00
CA LEU A 139 9.49 -7.39 10.42
C LEU A 139 8.81 -8.72 10.79
N ASN A 140 7.92 -9.23 9.94
CA ASN A 140 7.25 -10.51 10.13
C ASN A 140 8.24 -11.69 10.12
N VAL A 141 9.26 -11.67 9.25
CA VAL A 141 10.34 -12.67 9.25
C VAL A 141 11.21 -12.57 10.52
N LEU A 142 11.42 -11.36 11.04
CA LEU A 142 12.15 -11.16 12.27
C LEU A 142 11.34 -11.69 13.47
N LEU A 143 10.06 -11.31 13.56
CA LEU A 143 9.14 -11.72 14.62
C LEU A 143 8.90 -13.23 14.60
N SER A 144 8.77 -13.87 13.44
CA SER A 144 8.62 -15.33 13.35
C SER A 144 9.84 -16.08 13.89
N LYS A 145 11.04 -15.46 13.89
CA LYS A 145 12.24 -16.04 14.53
C LYS A 145 12.26 -15.84 16.04
N PHE A 146 11.56 -14.84 16.57
CA PHE A 146 11.48 -14.59 18.03
C PHE A 146 10.40 -15.43 18.73
N PHE A 147 9.39 -15.94 18.02
CA PHE A 147 8.31 -16.78 18.58
C PHE A 147 8.58 -18.30 18.49
N LEU A 148 9.81 -18.72 18.17
CA LEU A 148 10.20 -20.13 18.03
C LEU A 148 11.15 -20.64 19.14
N TYR A 149 11.25 -19.94 20.27
CA TYR A 149 11.94 -20.42 21.47
C TYR A 149 11.02 -20.32 22.69
#